data_AF-A0A7T8GXS6-F1
#
_entry.id   AF-A0A7T8GXS6-F1
#
_cell.length_a   1.000
_cell.length_b   1.000
_cell.length_c   1.000
_cell.angle_alpha   90.00
_cell.angle_beta   90.00
_cell.angle_gamma   90.00
#
_symmetry.space_group_name_H-M   'P 1'
#
loop_
_entity.id
_entity.type
_entity.pdbx_description
1 polymer ?
#
loop_
_entity_poly.entity_id
_entity_poly.type
_entity_poly.pdbx_seq_one_letter_code
_entity_poly.pdbx_strand_id
1 'polypeptide(L)'
;GLHGLGWSRSKALNYLVQNTGLTRSASSLEVDRYIVWPGQAVSYKIGELRIREVRDLMRKYLGDAFNIKDFHSALLDCYGPLHLIQGCVSRKMDIQVKV
;
A
#
# COMPACT_ATOMS: atom_id res chain seq x y z
N GLY A 1 7.65 -6.42 -12.64
CA GLY A 1 7.83 -6.43 -14.10
C GLY A 1 9.22 -5.94 -14.46
N LEU A 2 9.35 -4.66 -14.81
CA LEU A 2 10.59 -4.01 -15.28
C LEU A 2 11.84 -4.39 -14.47
N HIS A 3 11.87 -4.01 -13.19
CA HIS A 3 13.08 -4.11 -12.36
C HIS A 3 13.28 -5.43 -11.62
N GLY A 4 12.23 -6.24 -11.48
CA GLY A 4 12.28 -7.51 -10.73
C GLY A 4 12.27 -8.76 -11.60
N LEU A 5 11.72 -8.68 -12.82
CA LEU A 5 11.52 -9.83 -13.71
C LEU A 5 12.16 -9.59 -15.09
N GLY A 6 12.96 -8.54 -15.26
CA GLY A 6 13.66 -8.23 -16.51
C GLY A 6 12.73 -7.93 -17.69
N TRP A 7 11.53 -7.40 -17.46
CA TRP A 7 10.62 -7.09 -18.57
C TRP A 7 11.18 -5.97 -19.44
N SER A 8 11.07 -6.13 -20.76
CA SER A 8 11.30 -5.03 -21.69
C SER A 8 10.27 -3.91 -21.50
N ARG A 9 10.63 -2.70 -21.90
CA ARG A 9 9.73 -1.54 -21.94
C ARG A 9 8.45 -1.84 -22.74
N SER A 10 8.57 -2.50 -23.90
CA SER A 10 7.43 -2.84 -24.75
C SER A 10 6.47 -3.82 -24.08
N LYS A 11 6.99 -4.84 -23.38
CA LYS A 11 6.19 -5.77 -22.59
C LYS A 11 5.45 -5.05 -21.46
N ALA A 12 6.12 -4.18 -20.73
CA ALA A 12 5.51 -3.40 -19.65
C ALA A 12 4.40 -2.47 -20.18
N LEU A 13 4.62 -1.80 -21.31
CA LEU A 13 3.62 -0.95 -21.95
C LEU A 13 2.38 -1.73 -22.37
N ASN A 14 2.57 -2.84 -23.09
CA ASN A 14 1.45 -3.66 -23.55
C ASN A 14 0.66 -4.22 -22.35
N TYR A 15 1.36 -4.66 -21.30
CA TYR A 15 0.72 -5.13 -20.08
C TYR A 15 -0.13 -4.02 -19.44
N LEU A 16 0.41 -2.81 -19.30
CA LEU A 16 -0.31 -1.70 -18.66
C LEU A 16 -1.56 -1.31 -19.45
N VAL A 17 -1.48 -1.25 -20.78
CA VAL A 17 -2.64 -0.95 -21.66
C VAL A 17 -3.71 -2.04 -21.56
N GLN A 18 -3.32 -3.32 -21.48
CA GLN A 18 -4.28 -4.43 -21.41
C GLN A 18 -4.98 -4.57 -20.06
N ASN A 19 -4.32 -4.14 -18.98
CA ASN A 19 -4.80 -4.34 -17.61
C ASN A 19 -5.37 -3.07 -16.98
N THR A 20 -5.42 -1.97 -17.72
CA THR A 20 -5.96 -0.70 -17.24
C THR A 20 -6.81 -0.02 -18.32
N GLY A 21 -7.58 0.99 -17.94
CA GLY A 21 -8.30 1.85 -18.89
C GLY A 21 -7.44 2.97 -19.47
N LEU A 22 -6.11 2.96 -19.28
CA LEU A 22 -5.24 4.03 -19.75
C LEU A 22 -5.04 3.94 -21.26
N THR A 23 -4.98 5.10 -21.91
CA THR A 23 -4.56 5.17 -23.31
C THR A 23 -3.11 4.71 -23.46
N ARG A 24 -2.72 4.34 -24.68
CA ARG A 24 -1.34 3.94 -24.97
C ARG A 24 -0.33 5.06 -24.69
N SER A 25 -0.69 6.32 -24.96
CA SER A 25 0.17 7.47 -24.67
C SER A 25 0.35 7.69 -23.17
N ALA A 26 -0.73 7.66 -22.38
CA ALA A 26 -0.66 7.76 -20.93
C ALA A 26 0.14 6.60 -20.31
N SER A 27 -0.10 5.37 -20.77
CA SER A 27 0.64 4.19 -20.33
C SER A 27 2.13 4.28 -20.65
N SER A 28 2.50 4.88 -21.78
CA SER A 28 3.91 5.10 -22.13
C SER A 28 4.61 6.01 -21.12
N LEU A 29 3.96 7.13 -20.75
CA LEU A 29 4.50 8.07 -19.76
C LEU A 29 4.69 7.39 -18.39
N GLU A 30 3.73 6.59 -17.95
CA GLU A 30 3.83 5.84 -16.70
C GLU A 30 4.96 4.80 -16.74
N VAL A 31 5.09 4.04 -17.83
CA VAL A 31 6.19 3.06 -17.95
C VAL A 31 7.55 3.74 -17.93
N ASP A 32 7.71 4.88 -18.60
CA ASP A 32 8.96 5.65 -18.58
C ASP A 32 9.27 6.16 -17.17
N ARG A 33 8.24 6.65 -16.46
CA ARG A 33 8.34 7.04 -15.05
C ARG A 33 8.78 5.87 -14.17
N TYR A 34 8.27 4.67 -14.40
CA TYR A 34 8.63 3.48 -13.62
C TYR A 34 10.08 3.05 -13.87
N ILE A 35 10.61 3.28 -15.08
CA ILE A 35 12.01 3.00 -15.41
C ILE A 35 12.94 3.94 -14.63
N VAL A 36 12.68 5.25 -14.64
CA VAL A 36 13.55 6.25 -13.99
C VAL A 36 13.39 6.30 -12.46
N TRP A 37 12.23 5.90 -11.94
CA TRP A 37 11.96 5.90 -10.49
C TRP A 37 11.55 4.50 -9.99
N PRO A 38 12.52 3.59 -9.85
CA PRO A 38 12.24 2.21 -9.44
C PRO A 38 11.60 2.17 -8.05
N GLY A 39 10.59 1.31 -7.89
CA GLY A 39 9.91 1.06 -6.61
C GLY A 39 8.83 2.07 -6.23
N GLN A 40 8.80 3.29 -6.80
CA GLN A 40 7.79 4.28 -6.42
C GLN A 40 6.37 3.78 -6.74
N ALA A 41 6.16 3.17 -7.91
CA ALA A 41 4.83 2.72 -8.34
C ALA A 41 4.22 1.62 -7.46
N VAL A 42 5.05 0.82 -6.76
CA VAL A 42 4.53 -0.22 -5.85
C VAL A 42 4.10 0.35 -4.50
N SER A 43 4.56 1.55 -4.13
CA SER A 43 4.27 2.16 -2.83
C SER A 43 2.77 2.32 -2.57
N TYR A 44 1.98 2.66 -3.59
CA TYR A 44 0.53 2.87 -3.49
C TYR A 44 -0.17 1.61 -2.96
N LYS A 45 0.04 0.46 -3.63
CA LYS A 45 -0.68 -0.76 -3.27
C LYS A 45 -0.08 -1.45 -2.04
N ILE A 46 1.24 -1.40 -1.87
CA ILE A 46 1.90 -1.94 -0.67
C ILE A 46 1.44 -1.18 0.59
N GLY A 47 1.35 0.15 0.52
CA GLY A 47 0.82 0.98 1.60
C GLY A 47 -0.63 0.63 1.93
N GLU A 48 -1.51 0.58 0.92
CA GLU A 48 -2.92 0.20 1.11
C GLU A 48 -3.07 -1.18 1.75
N LEU A 49 -2.36 -2.19 1.22
CA LEU A 49 -2.43 -3.57 1.71
C LEU A 49 -2.02 -3.63 3.18
N ARG A 50 -0.94 -2.95 3.56
CA ARG A 50 -0.47 -2.94 4.95
C ARG A 50 -1.46 -2.23 5.88
N ILE A 51 -2.03 -1.10 5.47
CA ILE A 51 -3.05 -0.40 6.28
C ILE A 51 -4.28 -1.29 6.48
N ARG A 52 -4.72 -1.98 5.42
CA ARG A 52 -5.85 -2.92 5.50
C ARG A 52 -5.56 -4.10 6.42
N GLU A 53 -4.37 -4.68 6.34
CA GLU A 53 -3.93 -5.75 7.22
C GLU A 53 -3.97 -5.30 8.69
N VAL A 54 -3.44 -4.12 9.02
CA VAL A 54 -3.47 -3.59 10.38
C VAL A 54 -4.90 -3.36 10.86
N ARG A 55 -5.79 -2.82 10.00
CA ARG A 55 -7.20 -2.67 10.34
C ARG A 55 -7.86 -4.02 10.66
N ASP A 56 -7.61 -5.02 9.82
CA ASP A 56 -8.22 -6.34 9.98
C ASP A 56 -7.67 -7.05 11.24
N LEU A 57 -6.40 -6.82 11.59
CA LEU A 57 -5.83 -7.21 12.89
C LEU A 57 -6.53 -6.52 14.06
N MET A 58 -6.69 -5.18 14.02
CA MET A 58 -7.37 -4.45 15.11
C MET A 58 -8.82 -4.90 15.28
N ARG A 59 -9.52 -5.14 14.17
CA ARG A 59 -10.89 -5.70 14.19
C ARG A 59 -10.92 -7.08 14.83
N LYS A 60 -9.96 -7.94 14.50
CA LYS A 60 -9.87 -9.29 15.10
C LYS A 60 -9.58 -9.22 16.60
N TYR A 61 -8.72 -8.31 17.04
CA TYR A 61 -8.34 -8.18 18.46
C TYR A 61 -9.45 -7.56 19.32
N LEU A 62 -10.11 -6.52 18.82
CA LEU A 62 -11.15 -5.79 19.57
C LEU A 62 -12.53 -6.43 19.48
N GLY A 63 -12.81 -7.25 18.46
CA GLY A 63 -14.12 -7.85 18.25
C GLY A 63 -15.22 -6.79 18.18
N ASP A 64 -16.25 -6.93 19.01
CA ASP A 64 -17.39 -6.01 19.07
C ASP A 64 -17.02 -4.62 19.57
N ALA A 65 -15.88 -4.45 20.24
CA ALA A 65 -15.37 -3.14 20.66
C ALA A 65 -14.67 -2.39 19.51
N PHE A 66 -14.51 -2.99 18.32
CA PHE A 66 -13.87 -2.33 17.19
C PHE A 66 -14.73 -1.19 16.64
N ASN A 67 -14.18 0.01 16.64
CA ASN A 67 -14.76 1.17 15.98
C ASN A 67 -13.84 1.69 14.87
N ILE A 68 -14.38 1.81 13.66
CA ILE A 68 -13.62 2.28 12.49
C ILE A 68 -13.17 3.73 12.61
N LYS A 69 -13.93 4.57 13.33
CA LYS A 69 -13.57 5.99 13.56
C LYS A 69 -12.32 6.08 14.42
N ASP A 70 -12.27 5.29 15.50
CA ASP A 70 -11.15 5.28 16.44
C ASP A 70 -9.88 4.71 15.75
N PHE A 71 -10.04 3.67 14.92
CA PHE A 71 -8.96 3.18 14.07
C PHE A 71 -8.42 4.25 13.11
N HIS A 72 -9.29 4.99 12.41
CA HIS A 72 -8.86 6.06 11.50
C HIS A 72 -8.15 7.20 12.23
N SER A 73 -8.65 7.61 13.40
CA SER A 73 -7.98 8.63 14.23
C SER A 73 -6.59 8.15 14.65
N ALA A 74 -6.48 6.91 15.14
CA ALA A 74 -5.19 6.33 15.52
C ALA A 74 -4.21 6.26 14.35
N LEU A 75 -4.69 5.84 13.16
CA LEU A 75 -3.90 5.74 11.95
C LEU A 75 -3.37 7.10 11.47
N LEU A 76 -4.22 8.13 11.44
CA LEU A 76 -3.86 9.45 10.94
C LEU A 76 -2.88 10.20 11.86
N ASP A 77 -2.87 9.87 13.15
CA ASP A 77 -1.87 10.39 14.07
C ASP A 77 -0.53 9.62 14.05
N CYS A 78 -0.43 8.56 13.25
CA CYS A 78 0.82 7.80 13.11
C CYS A 78 1.69 8.38 12.00
N TYR A 79 2.95 8.64 12.32
CA TYR A 79 3.95 9.18 11.39
C TYR A 79 5.15 8.24 11.27
N GLY A 80 5.72 8.15 10.07
CA GLY A 80 6.97 7.44 9.83
C GLY A 80 6.85 6.23 8.90
N PRO A 81 7.90 5.38 8.85
CA PRO A 81 7.96 4.23 7.96
C PRO A 81 6.80 3.24 8.11
N LEU A 82 6.36 2.68 6.98
CA LEU A 82 5.20 1.78 6.91
C LEU A 82 5.28 0.56 7.85
N HIS A 83 6.48 0.03 8.14
CA HIS A 83 6.62 -1.13 9.01
C HIS A 83 6.25 -0.85 10.48
N LEU A 84 6.32 0.42 10.92
CA LEU A 84 6.00 0.84 12.29
C LEU A 84 4.51 1.06 12.52
N ILE A 85 3.71 1.12 11.46
CA ILE A 85 2.31 1.57 11.52
C ILE A 85 1.44 0.70 12.44
N GLN A 86 1.65 -0.62 12.45
CA GLN A 86 0.92 -1.53 13.33
C GLN A 86 1.20 -1.22 14.81
N GLY A 87 2.47 -1.09 15.19
CA GLY A 87 2.84 -0.81 16.57
C GLY A 87 2.36 0.58 17.01
N CYS A 88 2.38 1.56 16.11
CA CYS A 88 1.85 2.88 16.39
C CYS A 88 0.33 2.86 16.62
N VAL A 89 -0.44 2.24 15.71
CA VAL A 89 -1.90 2.12 15.84
C VAL A 89 -2.27 1.35 17.11
N SER A 90 -1.59 0.23 17.37
CA SER A 90 -1.86 -0.58 18.58
C SER A 90 -1.67 0.23 19.86
N ARG A 91 -0.59 1.02 19.96
CA ARG A 91 -0.37 1.92 21.12
C ARG A 91 -1.45 2.99 21.24
N LYS A 92 -1.89 3.58 20.13
CA LYS A 92 -2.92 4.64 20.14
C LYS A 92 -4.32 4.15 20.45
N MET A 93 -4.58 2.86 20.23
CA MET A 93 -5.84 2.21 20.59
C MET A 93 -5.74 1.48 21.95
N ASP A 94 -4.66 1.68 22.71
CA ASP A 94 -4.38 1.03 24.01
C ASP A 94 -4.40 -0.51 23.95
N ILE A 95 -4.01 -1.09 22.82
CA ILE A 95 -3.95 -2.54 22.61
C ILE A 95 -2.53 -3.05 22.85
N GLN A 96 -2.38 -3.97 23.80
CA GLN A 96 -1.17 -4.77 23.93
C GLN A 96 -1.17 -5.92 22.93
N VAL A 97 -0.65 -5.68 21.72
CA VAL A 97 -0.39 -6.77 20.77
C VAL A 97 0.85 -7.52 21.25
N LYS A 98 0.69 -8.77 21.70
CA LYS A 98 1.84 -9.66 21.94
C LYS A 98 2.51 -9.93 20.59
N VAL A 99 3.81 -9.62 20.51
CA VAL A 99 4.69 -9.93 19.38
C VAL A 99 4.88 -11.43 19.27
#